data_AF-A0A925E992-F1
#
_entry.id   AF-A0A925E992-F1
#
_cell.length_a   1.000
_cell.length_b   1.000
_cell.length_c   1.000
_cell.angle_alpha   90.00
_cell.angle_beta   90.00
_cell.angle_gamma   90.00
#
_symmetry.space_group_name_H-M   'P 1'
#
loop_
_entity.id
_entity.type
_entity.pdbx_description
1 polymer ?
#
loop_
_entity_poly.entity_id
_entity_poly.type
_entity_poly.pdbx_seq_one_letter_code
_entity_poly.pdbx_strand_id
1 'polypeptide(L)'
;MAGIILKHAKSLLATLLAIIIVFAAASLLDIIIATINSRFYTTAAFIVIFGVAGVFAATLGFMYGMEAAAAKNEFTRWSLIIFIILAGLVFFFFLAKIEGGDYEPAFKAYGATMTFSTLLFVKGKVG
;
A
#
# COMPACT_ATOMS: atom_id res chain seq x y z
N MET A 1 -13.64 -17.70 -20.58
CA MET A 1 -12.26 -17.29 -20.24
C MET A 1 -12.15 -15.78 -19.99
N ALA A 2 -12.62 -14.91 -20.91
CA ALA A 2 -12.60 -13.45 -20.74
C ALA A 2 -13.29 -12.92 -19.45
N GLY A 3 -14.42 -13.52 -19.06
CA GLY A 3 -15.16 -13.09 -17.86
C GLY A 3 -14.47 -13.38 -16.52
N ILE A 4 -13.56 -14.36 -16.46
CA ILE A 4 -12.79 -14.68 -15.24
C ILE A 4 -11.61 -13.71 -15.12
N ILE A 5 -10.91 -13.45 -16.23
CA ILE A 5 -9.80 -12.49 -16.32
C ILE A 5 -10.27 -11.09 -15.91
N LEU A 6 -11.42 -10.64 -16.44
CA LEU A 6 -11.96 -9.32 -16.13
C LEU A 6 -12.32 -9.19 -14.63
N LYS A 7 -12.84 -10.25 -14.02
CA LYS A 7 -13.20 -10.25 -12.59
C LYS A 7 -11.96 -10.26 -11.68
N HIS A 8 -10.89 -10.94 -12.08
CA HIS A 8 -9.63 -10.92 -11.35
C HIS A 8 -8.93 -9.55 -11.48
N ALA A 9 -8.99 -8.92 -12.66
CA ALA A 9 -8.48 -7.57 -12.88
C ALA A 9 -9.17 -6.52 -11.98
N LYS A 10 -10.47 -6.67 -11.72
CA LYS A 10 -11.20 -5.78 -10.78
C LYS A 10 -10.66 -5.84 -9.36
N SER A 11 -10.31 -7.04 -8.89
CA SER A 11 -9.73 -7.26 -7.56
C SER A 11 -8.38 -6.56 -7.44
N LEU A 12 -7.48 -6.76 -8.41
CA LEU A 12 -6.18 -6.09 -8.46
C LEU A 12 -6.31 -4.56 -8.57
N LEU A 13 -7.26 -4.08 -9.37
CA LEU A 13 -7.52 -2.65 -9.52
C LEU A 13 -8.04 -2.02 -8.22
N ALA A 14 -8.93 -2.70 -7.49
CA ALA A 14 -9.40 -2.23 -6.20
C ALA A 14 -8.25 -2.11 -5.19
N THR A 15 -7.35 -3.11 -5.16
CA THR A 15 -6.13 -3.06 -4.34
C THR A 15 -5.22 -1.89 -4.74
N LEU A 16 -4.98 -1.69 -6.03
CA LEU A 16 -4.15 -0.59 -6.51
C LEU A 16 -4.75 0.78 -6.13
N LEU A 17 -6.05 0.97 -6.32
CA LEU A 17 -6.73 2.20 -5.95
C LEU A 17 -6.62 2.48 -4.46
N ALA A 18 -6.80 1.47 -3.60
CA ALA A 18 -6.63 1.63 -2.17
C ALA A 18 -5.19 2.07 -1.81
N ILE A 19 -4.18 1.48 -2.43
CA ILE A 19 -2.77 1.87 -2.24
C ILE A 19 -2.59 3.34 -2.61
N ILE A 20 -3.01 3.75 -3.80
CA ILE A 20 -2.84 5.14 -4.27
C ILE A 20 -3.63 6.14 -3.41
N ILE A 21 -4.86 5.83 -3.01
CA ILE A 21 -5.68 6.69 -2.15
C ILE A 21 -5.02 6.88 -0.79
N VAL A 22 -4.52 5.80 -0.16
CA VAL A 22 -3.85 5.90 1.14
C VAL A 22 -2.55 6.70 1.03
N PHE A 23 -1.78 6.52 -0.05
CA PHE A 23 -0.59 7.31 -0.32
C PHE A 23 -0.91 8.81 -0.45
N ALA A 24 -1.94 9.15 -1.23
CA ALA A 24 -2.40 10.53 -1.40
C ALA A 24 -2.89 11.13 -0.07
N ALA A 25 -3.65 10.37 0.72
CA ALA A 25 -4.11 10.80 2.03
C ALA A 25 -2.96 11.06 3.01
N ALA A 26 -1.93 10.19 3.01
CA ALA A 26 -0.73 10.38 3.81
C ALA A 26 0.04 11.64 3.40
N SER A 27 0.16 11.89 2.10
CA SER A 27 0.80 13.09 1.56
C SER A 27 0.06 14.37 1.95
N LEU A 28 -1.27 14.36 1.93
CA LEU A 28 -2.09 15.49 2.38
C LEU A 28 -1.99 15.70 3.90
N LEU A 29 -2.05 14.62 4.68
CA LEU A 29 -1.89 14.67 6.12
C LEU A 29 -0.53 15.25 6.51
N ASP A 30 0.51 14.86 5.79
CA ASP A 30 1.86 15.35 5.99
C ASP A 30 1.96 16.87 5.82
N ILE A 31 1.41 17.40 4.71
CA ILE A 31 1.33 18.85 4.45
C ILE A 31 0.61 19.57 5.60
N ILE A 32 -0.50 19.02 6.07
CA ILE A 32 -1.28 19.60 7.17
C ILE A 32 -0.45 19.62 8.47
N ILE A 33 0.22 18.53 8.80
CA ILE A 33 1.03 18.44 10.03
C ILE A 33 2.23 19.39 9.95
N ALA A 34 2.94 19.42 8.82
CA ALA A 34 4.07 20.34 8.61
C ALA A 34 3.64 21.81 8.74
N THR A 35 2.44 22.14 8.27
CA THR A 35 1.90 23.50 8.36
C THR A 35 1.48 23.88 9.78
N ILE A 36 0.78 22.99 10.49
CA ILE A 36 0.21 23.29 11.83
C ILE A 36 1.27 23.17 12.93
N ASN A 37 2.21 22.23 12.80
CA ASN A 37 3.20 21.89 13.83
C ASN A 37 4.64 22.07 13.35
N SER A 38 4.90 23.13 12.57
CA SER A 38 6.21 23.39 11.95
C SER A 38 7.39 23.36 12.93
N ARG A 39 7.19 23.80 14.18
CA ARG A 39 8.22 23.82 15.23
C ARG A 39 8.67 22.42 15.70
N PHE A 40 7.82 21.40 15.57
CA PHE A 40 8.07 20.03 16.05
C PHE A 40 8.11 19.01 14.93
N TYR A 41 7.87 19.43 13.69
CA TYR A 41 7.90 18.56 12.54
C TYR A 41 9.34 18.15 12.22
N THR A 42 9.56 16.84 12.13
CA THR A 42 10.89 16.26 11.93
C THR A 42 10.85 15.24 10.81
N THR A 43 12.00 14.97 10.20
CA THR A 43 12.16 13.89 9.21
C THR A 43 11.71 12.53 9.77
N ALA A 44 11.85 12.30 11.09
CA ALA A 44 11.36 11.07 11.71
C ALA A 44 9.82 11.00 11.70
N ALA A 45 9.12 12.09 12.04
CA ALA A 45 7.67 12.14 12.00
C ALA A 45 7.14 11.91 10.56
N PHE A 46 7.78 12.54 9.59
CA PHE A 46 7.52 12.36 8.17
C PHE A 46 7.63 10.89 7.72
N ILE A 47 8.75 10.23 8.06
CA ILE A 47 8.97 8.80 7.76
C ILE A 47 7.91 7.93 8.42
N VAL A 48 7.55 8.22 9.68
CA VAL A 48 6.55 7.45 10.44
C VAL A 48 5.16 7.58 9.82
N ILE A 49 4.74 8.77 9.39
CA ILE A 49 3.44 8.97 8.72
C ILE A 49 3.31 8.05 7.50
N PHE A 50 4.34 8.04 6.65
CA PHE A 50 4.36 7.19 5.46
C PHE A 50 4.51 5.70 5.79
N GLY A 51 5.29 5.35 6.82
CA GLY A 51 5.39 3.98 7.31
C GLY A 51 4.04 3.44 7.78
N VAL A 52 3.30 4.20 8.58
CA VAL A 52 1.95 3.83 9.04
C VAL A 52 0.99 3.73 7.85
N ALA A 53 1.04 4.70 6.93
CA ALA A 53 0.24 4.67 5.72
C ALA A 53 0.48 3.42 4.86
N GLY A 54 1.72 2.92 4.76
CA GLY A 54 2.00 1.67 4.05
C GLY A 54 1.31 0.44 4.66
N VAL A 55 1.17 0.39 5.99
CA VAL A 55 0.39 -0.66 6.68
C VAL A 55 -1.10 -0.57 6.33
N PHE A 56 -1.67 0.64 6.35
CA PHE A 56 -3.06 0.86 5.95
C PHE A 56 -3.29 0.53 4.49
N ALA A 57 -2.36 0.89 3.61
CA ALA A 57 -2.43 0.59 2.18
C ALA A 57 -2.48 -0.91 1.91
N ALA A 58 -1.61 -1.68 2.57
CA ALA A 58 -1.61 -3.14 2.47
C ALA A 58 -2.92 -3.75 3.00
N THR A 59 -3.38 -3.29 4.16
CA THR A 59 -4.59 -3.84 4.83
C THR A 59 -5.85 -3.52 4.05
N LEU A 60 -6.10 -2.26 3.73
CA LEU A 60 -7.26 -1.83 2.95
C LEU A 60 -7.19 -2.38 1.52
N GLY A 61 -6.01 -2.38 0.89
CA GLY A 61 -5.82 -2.93 -0.44
C GLY A 61 -6.14 -4.42 -0.50
N PHE A 62 -5.72 -5.20 0.50
CA PHE A 62 -6.08 -6.60 0.60
C PHE A 62 -7.58 -6.81 0.83
N MET A 63 -8.18 -6.07 1.77
CA MET A 63 -9.62 -6.16 2.08
C MET A 63 -10.49 -5.84 0.87
N TYR A 64 -10.29 -4.67 0.24
CA TYR A 64 -11.06 -4.27 -0.94
C TYR A 64 -10.78 -5.17 -2.15
N GLY A 65 -9.54 -5.65 -2.29
CA GLY A 65 -9.20 -6.64 -3.30
C GLY A 65 -9.99 -7.94 -3.13
N MET A 66 -10.04 -8.47 -1.90
CA MET A 66 -10.78 -9.69 -1.59
C MET A 66 -12.30 -9.52 -1.70
N GLU A 67 -12.83 -8.33 -1.39
CA GLU A 67 -14.26 -8.01 -1.58
C GLU A 67 -14.65 -7.92 -3.06
N ALA A 68 -13.78 -7.32 -3.88
CA ALA A 68 -14.00 -7.19 -5.32
C ALA A 68 -13.72 -8.50 -6.10
N ALA A 69 -13.12 -9.50 -5.45
CA ALA A 69 -12.81 -10.77 -6.08
C ALA A 69 -14.05 -11.64 -6.29
N ALA A 70 -14.15 -12.22 -7.50
CA ALA A 70 -15.27 -13.11 -7.82
C ALA A 70 -15.21 -14.48 -7.13
N ALA A 71 -14.02 -14.91 -6.72
CA ALA A 71 -13.81 -16.12 -5.93
C ALA A 71 -12.83 -15.82 -4.80
N LYS A 72 -13.27 -16.06 -3.57
CA LYS A 72 -12.45 -15.95 -2.37
C LYS A 72 -11.78 -17.30 -2.16
N ASN A 73 -10.67 -17.52 -2.86
CA ASN A 73 -9.89 -18.75 -2.75
C ASN A 73 -8.41 -18.43 -2.50
N GLU A 74 -7.61 -19.46 -2.25
CA GLU A 74 -6.18 -19.27 -1.96
C GLU A 74 -5.42 -18.63 -3.12
N PHE A 75 -5.80 -18.92 -4.36
CA PHE A 75 -5.19 -18.31 -5.54
C PHE A 75 -5.38 -16.78 -5.52
N THR A 76 -6.62 -16.31 -5.32
CA THR A 76 -6.91 -14.87 -5.19
C THR A 76 -6.12 -14.26 -4.04
N ARG A 77 -6.14 -14.88 -2.85
CA ARG A 77 -5.39 -14.39 -1.69
C ARG A 77 -3.91 -14.19 -2.02
N TRP A 78 -3.26 -15.22 -2.56
CA TRP A 78 -1.84 -15.16 -2.90
C TRP A 78 -1.54 -14.18 -4.03
N SER A 79 -2.41 -14.06 -5.03
CA SER A 79 -2.26 -13.07 -6.09
C SER A 79 -2.26 -11.63 -5.54
N LEU A 80 -3.12 -11.34 -4.57
CA LEU A 80 -3.19 -10.02 -3.92
C LEU A 80 -1.97 -9.77 -3.03
N ILE A 81 -1.54 -10.77 -2.27
CA ILE A 81 -0.31 -10.70 -1.47
C ILE A 81 0.89 -10.38 -2.37
N ILE A 82 1.07 -11.13 -3.46
CA ILE A 82 2.17 -10.91 -4.41
C ILE A 82 2.05 -9.52 -5.04
N PHE A 83 0.85 -9.09 -5.41
CA PHE A 83 0.62 -7.78 -5.98
C PHE A 83 0.98 -6.65 -5.00
N ILE A 84 0.61 -6.75 -3.73
CA ILE A 84 0.98 -5.79 -2.69
C ILE A 84 2.49 -5.77 -2.46
N ILE A 85 3.15 -6.94 -2.43
CA ILE A 85 4.62 -7.02 -2.35
C ILE A 85 5.25 -6.30 -3.53
N LEU A 86 4.83 -6.60 -4.76
CA LEU A 86 5.39 -5.97 -5.96
C LEU A 86 5.16 -4.46 -5.96
N ALA A 87 3.97 -3.99 -5.56
CA ALA A 87 3.71 -2.57 -5.38
C ALA A 87 4.65 -1.96 -4.33
N GLY A 88 4.84 -2.63 -3.19
CA GLY A 88 5.76 -2.19 -2.14
C GLY A 88 7.20 -2.07 -2.62
N LEU A 89 7.67 -3.04 -3.40
CA LEU A 89 8.98 -3.02 -4.04
C LEU A 89 9.10 -1.89 -5.08
N VAL A 90 8.05 -1.60 -5.84
CA VAL A 90 8.01 -0.45 -6.76
C VAL A 90 8.17 0.86 -6.00
N PHE A 91 7.45 1.05 -4.88
CA PHE A 91 7.63 2.22 -4.03
C PHE A 91 9.04 2.31 -3.45
N PHE A 92 9.58 1.18 -2.96
CA PHE A 92 10.85 1.13 -2.26
C PHE A 92 12.07 1.37 -3.18
N PHE A 93 12.12 0.72 -4.33
CA PHE A 93 13.30 0.74 -5.20
C PHE A 93 13.19 1.75 -6.34
N PHE A 94 12.02 1.83 -6.98
CA PHE A 94 11.85 2.63 -8.19
C PHE A 94 11.37 4.03 -7.85
N LEU A 95 10.23 4.17 -7.19
CA LEU A 95 9.64 5.49 -6.92
C LEU A 95 10.48 6.29 -5.93
N ALA A 96 11.01 5.67 -4.88
CA ALA A 96 11.93 6.35 -3.96
C ALA A 96 13.17 6.93 -4.68
N LYS A 97 13.70 6.21 -5.68
CA LYS A 97 14.85 6.67 -6.47
C LYS A 97 14.47 7.75 -7.49
N ILE A 98 13.27 7.67 -8.06
CA ILE A 98 12.76 8.65 -9.04
C ILE A 98 12.46 9.99 -8.35
N GLU A 99 11.88 9.94 -7.15
CA GLU A 99 11.65 11.15 -6.36
C GLU A 99 12.99 11.79 -5.98
N GLY A 100 13.82 11.07 -5.23
CA GLY A 100 15.13 11.54 -4.78
C GLY A 100 15.06 12.77 -3.85
N GLY A 101 16.01 12.86 -2.92
CA GLY A 101 16.06 13.99 -1.97
C GLY A 101 15.28 13.69 -0.69
N ASP A 102 14.38 14.58 -0.31
CA ASP A 102 13.79 14.55 1.04
C ASP A 102 12.68 13.50 1.20
N TYR A 103 11.94 13.11 0.15
CA TYR A 103 10.89 12.08 0.28
C TYR A 103 11.41 10.64 0.09
N GLU A 104 12.65 10.43 -0.34
CA GLU A 104 13.22 9.09 -0.55
C GLU A 104 13.04 8.17 0.68
N PRO A 105 13.33 8.60 1.93
CA PRO A 105 13.11 7.77 3.11
C PRO A 105 11.64 7.46 3.38
N ALA A 106 10.73 8.38 3.06
CA ALA A 106 9.29 8.20 3.24
C ALA A 106 8.71 7.20 2.23
N PHE A 107 9.12 7.28 0.96
CA PHE A 107 8.74 6.29 -0.07
C PHE A 107 9.26 4.90 0.27
N LYS A 108 10.50 4.81 0.77
CA LYS A 108 11.07 3.56 1.29
C LYS A 108 10.28 3.04 2.48
N ALA A 109 9.93 3.88 3.44
CA ALA A 109 9.13 3.47 4.59
C ALA A 109 7.76 2.94 4.17
N TYR A 110 7.05 3.67 3.30
CA TYR A 110 5.77 3.27 2.74
C TYR A 110 5.84 1.92 2.02
N GLY A 111 6.82 1.76 1.12
CA GLY A 111 7.01 0.52 0.37
C GLY A 111 7.41 -0.68 1.25
N ALA A 112 8.30 -0.45 2.22
CA ALA A 112 8.76 -1.48 3.15
C ALA A 112 7.62 -1.97 4.06
N THR A 113 6.91 -1.06 4.73
CA THR A 113 5.83 -1.45 5.64
C THR A 113 4.66 -2.08 4.88
N MET A 114 4.35 -1.62 3.67
CA MET A 114 3.37 -2.26 2.80
C MET A 114 3.75 -3.72 2.48
N THR A 115 5.02 -3.95 2.13
CA THR A 115 5.55 -5.30 1.86
C THR A 115 5.51 -6.19 3.09
N PHE A 116 6.02 -5.73 4.24
CA PHE A 116 6.05 -6.54 5.46
C PHE A 116 4.65 -6.80 6.03
N SER A 117 3.69 -5.89 5.83
CA SER A 117 2.31 -6.06 6.28
C SER A 117 1.62 -7.25 5.62
N THR A 118 2.10 -7.73 4.47
CA THR A 118 1.50 -8.91 3.83
C THR A 118 1.66 -10.18 4.66
N LEU A 119 2.60 -10.23 5.60
CA LEU A 119 2.76 -11.34 6.55
C LEU A 119 1.48 -11.58 7.38
N LEU A 120 0.68 -10.54 7.59
CA LEU A 120 -0.62 -10.63 8.27
C LEU A 120 -1.65 -11.43 7.47
N PHE A 121 -1.51 -11.47 6.14
CA PHE A 121 -2.47 -12.10 5.23
C PHE A 121 -2.06 -13.52 4.82
N VAL A 122 -0.85 -13.95 5.17
CA VAL A 122 -0.34 -15.30 4.87
C VAL A 122 -1.07 -16.37 5.68
N LYS A 123 -1.54 -16.02 6.89
CA LYS A 123 -2.26 -16.93 7.78
C LYS A 123 -3.74 -16.56 7.83
N GLY A 124 -4.61 -17.53 7.62
CA GLY A 124 -6.06 -17.38 7.72
C GLY A 124 -6.80 -18.42 6.87
N LYS A 125 -7.99 -18.85 7.30
CA LYS A 125 -8.87 -19.64 6.43
C LYS A 125 -9.47 -18.71 5.38
N VAL A 126 -9.37 -19.09 4.11
CA VAL A 126 -10.14 -18.42 3.06
C VAL A 126 -11.58 -18.93 3.20
N GLY A 127 -12.50 -18.02 3.54
CA GLY A 127 -13.93 -18.30 3.70
C GLY A 127 -14.69 -18.26 2.39
#